data_AF-A0A1G2RKZ3-F1
#
_entry.id   AF-A0A1G2RKZ3-F1
#
_cell.length_a   1.000
_cell.length_b   1.000
_cell.length_c   1.000
_cell.angle_alpha   90.00
_cell.angle_beta   90.00
_cell.angle_gamma   90.00
#
_symmetry.space_group_name_H-M   'P 1'
#
loop_
_entity.id
_entity.type
_entity.pdbx_description
1 polymer ?
#
loop_
_entity_poly.entity_id
_entity_poly.type
_entity_poly.pdbx_seq_one_letter_code
_entity_poly.pdbx_strand_id
1 'polypeptide(L)'
;METAYAKYFNTKYEKRGHLLQGVFRAVPVKTDPQLLYLSAYIHRNPRGLPQWKNKELEYPWSSYQDYAKKNRWGELLVPDIVLNQFSTTQSYQDFVETSTAKRQYKDNADLYIE
;
A
#
# COMPACT_ATOMS: atom_id res chain seq x y z
N MET A 1 0.98 19.02 -4.68
CA MET A 1 1.59 18.21 -3.59
C MET A 1 2.97 17.68 -3.98
N GLU A 2 3.14 16.99 -5.12
CA GLU A 2 4.43 16.39 -5.56
C GLU A 2 5.61 17.38 -5.59
N THR A 3 5.39 18.57 -6.16
CA THR A 3 6.44 19.61 -6.27
C THR A 3 6.84 20.20 -4.93
N ALA A 4 5.93 20.29 -3.97
CA ALA A 4 6.21 20.84 -2.64
C ALA A 4 7.11 19.90 -1.84
N TYR A 5 6.79 18.60 -1.81
CA TYR A 5 7.63 17.62 -1.12
C TYR A 5 9.01 17.49 -1.79
N ALA A 6 9.07 17.42 -3.13
CA ALA A 6 10.33 17.33 -3.85
C ALA A 6 11.23 18.56 -3.61
N LYS A 7 10.66 19.77 -3.63
CA LYS A 7 11.39 21.01 -3.30
C LYS A 7 11.90 21.00 -1.86
N TYR A 8 11.05 20.64 -0.90
CA TYR A 8 11.43 20.54 0.50
C TYR A 8 12.56 19.52 0.71
N PHE A 9 12.45 18.32 0.14
CA PHE A 9 13.45 17.28 0.23
C PHE A 9 14.79 17.72 -0.37
N ASN A 10 14.77 18.26 -1.60
CA ASN A 10 15.98 18.73 -2.26
C ASN A 10 16.67 19.86 -1.48
N THR A 11 15.90 20.78 -0.90
CA THR A 11 16.42 21.86 -0.07
C THR A 11 17.02 21.32 1.23
N LYS A 12 16.32 20.39 1.91
CA LYS A 12 16.75 19.82 3.19
C LYS A 12 18.02 18.97 3.09
N TYR A 13 18.17 18.23 1.99
CA TYR A 13 19.26 17.28 1.79
C TYR A 13 20.29 17.73 0.74
N GLU A 14 20.22 19.01 0.33
CA GLU A 14 21.11 19.64 -0.66
C GLU A 14 21.24 18.83 -1.97
N LYS A 15 20.16 18.18 -2.39
CA LYS A 15 20.11 17.38 -3.62
C LYS A 15 19.73 18.25 -4.82
N ARG A 16 20.24 17.88 -5.99
CA ARG A 16 19.93 18.51 -7.29
C ARG A 16 19.27 17.48 -8.20
N GLY A 17 18.32 17.94 -9.02
CA GLY A 17 17.61 17.09 -9.99
C GLY A 17 16.23 16.62 -9.53
N HIS A 18 15.67 15.70 -10.32
CA HIS A 18 14.31 15.18 -10.11
C HIS A 18 14.29 14.10 -9.02
N LEU A 19 13.47 14.30 -7.98
CA LEU A 19 13.27 13.31 -6.92
C LEU A 19 12.29 12.19 -7.35
N LEU A 20 11.25 12.55 -8.11
CA LEU A 20 10.18 11.64 -8.52
C LEU A 20 10.44 11.12 -9.94
N GLN A 21 10.16 9.84 -10.17
CA GLN A 21 10.35 9.19 -11.46
C GLN A 21 9.11 9.34 -12.34
N GLY A 22 9.05 10.42 -13.11
CA GLY A 22 7.98 10.69 -14.08
C GLY A 22 6.68 11.21 -13.44
N VAL A 23 5.62 11.28 -14.26
CA VAL A 23 4.30 11.74 -13.83
C VAL A 23 3.49 10.62 -13.19
N PHE A 24 2.67 10.96 -12.20
CA PHE A 24 1.72 10.00 -11.62
C PHE A 24 0.71 9.53 -12.67
N ARG A 25 0.22 8.30 -12.49
CA ARG A 25 -0.86 7.72 -13.29
C ARG A 25 -2.10 7.58 -12.43
N ALA A 26 -3.27 7.85 -13.01
CA ALA A 26 -4.55 7.71 -12.33
C ALA A 26 -5.49 6.82 -13.15
N VAL A 27 -6.19 5.93 -12.47
CA VAL A 27 -7.23 5.08 -13.06
C VAL A 27 -8.47 5.18 -12.16
N PRO A 28 -9.64 5.53 -12.70
CA PRO A 28 -10.86 5.62 -11.90
C PRO A 28 -11.25 4.23 -11.39
N VAL A 29 -11.62 4.16 -10.12
CA VAL A 29 -12.24 2.99 -9.51
C VAL A 29 -13.74 3.06 -9.79
N LYS A 30 -14.29 2.07 -10.49
CA LYS A 30 -15.68 2.06 -10.95
C LYS A 30 -16.56 1.04 -10.24
N THR A 31 -15.97 0.06 -9.57
CA THR A 31 -16.69 -1.05 -8.95
C THR A 31 -16.08 -1.41 -7.60
N ASP A 32 -16.91 -1.96 -6.72
CA ASP A 32 -16.47 -2.45 -5.41
C ASP A 32 -15.41 -3.57 -5.52
N PRO A 33 -15.54 -4.57 -6.41
CA PRO A 33 -14.46 -5.56 -6.61
C PRO A 33 -13.12 -4.92 -6.99
N GLN A 34 -13.12 -3.86 -7.80
CA GLN A 34 -11.91 -3.14 -8.16
C GLN A 34 -11.32 -2.41 -6.94
N LEU A 35 -12.18 -1.77 -6.14
CA LEU A 35 -11.78 -1.11 -4.89
C LEU A 35 -11.15 -2.10 -3.90
N LEU A 36 -11.82 -3.23 -3.66
CA LEU A 36 -11.35 -4.26 -2.74
C LEU A 36 -10.02 -4.86 -3.21
N TYR A 37 -9.90 -5.18 -4.49
CA TYR A 37 -8.64 -5.67 -5.06
C TYR A 37 -7.50 -4.65 -4.90
N LEU A 38 -7.77 -3.37 -5.17
CA LEU A 38 -6.79 -2.29 -5.00
C LEU A 38 -6.33 -2.17 -3.54
N SER A 39 -7.27 -2.25 -2.58
CA SER A 39 -6.96 -2.21 -1.15
C SER A 39 -6.00 -3.35 -0.76
N ALA A 40 -6.32 -4.58 -1.15
CA ALA A 40 -5.45 -5.73 -0.92
C ALA A 40 -4.10 -5.60 -1.63
N TYR A 41 -4.06 -5.07 -2.85
CA TYR A 41 -2.82 -4.82 -3.58
C TYR A 41 -1.90 -3.86 -2.82
N ILE A 42 -2.44 -2.72 -2.37
CA ILE A 42 -1.68 -1.70 -1.63
C ILE A 42 -1.18 -2.27 -0.30
N HIS A 43 -2.04 -2.93 0.47
CA HIS A 43 -1.67 -3.51 1.76
C HIS A 43 -0.67 -4.65 1.66
N ARG A 44 -0.58 -5.31 0.49
CA ARG A 44 0.42 -6.33 0.19
C ARG A 44 1.70 -5.80 -0.46
N ASN A 45 1.80 -4.51 -0.78
CA ASN A 45 3.04 -3.93 -1.33
C ASN A 45 4.30 -4.24 -0.49
N PRO A 46 4.25 -4.26 0.86
CA PRO A 46 5.43 -4.60 1.67
C PRO A 46 5.99 -6.01 1.41
N ARG A 47 5.24 -6.93 0.79
CA ARG A 47 5.74 -8.25 0.36
C ARG A 47 6.96 -8.19 -0.54
N GLY A 48 7.08 -7.12 -1.32
CA GLY A 48 8.23 -6.90 -2.20
C GLY A 48 9.52 -6.57 -1.44
N LEU A 49 9.45 -6.30 -0.14
CA LEU A 49 10.61 -6.00 0.69
C LEU A 49 11.00 -7.27 1.47
N PRO A 50 12.25 -7.78 1.35
CA PRO A 50 12.66 -9.03 1.99
C PRO A 50 12.35 -9.10 3.49
N GLN A 51 12.57 -8.00 4.21
CA GLN A 51 12.35 -7.91 5.66
C GLN A 51 10.87 -7.92 6.09
N TRP A 52 9.94 -7.59 5.17
CA TRP A 52 8.50 -7.44 5.45
C TRP A 52 7.64 -8.52 4.77
N LYS A 53 8.27 -9.46 4.05
CA LYS A 53 7.58 -10.58 3.44
C LYS A 53 6.88 -11.42 4.51
N ASN A 54 5.58 -11.64 4.32
CA ASN A 54 4.66 -12.29 5.27
C ASN A 54 4.50 -11.56 6.61
N LYS A 55 4.90 -10.29 6.69
CA LYS A 55 4.77 -9.42 7.86
C LYS A 55 4.12 -8.08 7.49
N GLU A 56 3.29 -8.08 6.45
CA GLU A 56 2.74 -6.83 5.90
C GLU A 56 1.87 -6.09 6.93
N LEU A 57 1.17 -6.84 7.79
CA LEU A 57 0.34 -6.31 8.86
C LEU A 57 1.15 -5.51 9.90
N GLU A 58 2.45 -5.80 10.03
CA GLU A 58 3.35 -5.14 10.97
C GLU A 58 4.08 -3.95 10.33
N TYR A 59 3.94 -3.75 9.01
CA TYR A 59 4.63 -2.68 8.30
C TYR A 59 4.15 -1.30 8.78
N PRO A 60 5.02 -0.48 9.42
CA PRO A 60 4.57 0.71 10.12
C PRO A 60 4.08 1.83 9.18
N TRP A 61 4.59 1.84 7.95
CA TRP A 61 4.28 2.84 6.92
C TRP A 61 3.17 2.42 5.95
N SER A 62 2.28 1.52 6.39
CA SER A 62 1.04 1.18 5.70
C SER A 62 -0.16 1.41 6.62
N SER A 63 -1.30 1.73 6.00
CA SER A 63 -2.59 1.79 6.71
C SER A 63 -3.18 0.40 6.98
N TYR A 64 -2.51 -0.69 6.59
CA TYR A 64 -3.08 -2.04 6.72
C TYR A 64 -3.43 -2.38 8.18
N GLN A 65 -2.53 -2.08 9.12
CA GLN A 65 -2.81 -2.26 10.55
C GLN A 65 -3.97 -1.40 11.05
N ASP A 66 -4.21 -0.25 10.42
CA ASP A 66 -5.28 0.66 10.79
C ASP A 66 -6.65 0.17 10.32
N TYR A 67 -6.68 -0.66 9.27
CA TYR A 67 -7.88 -1.34 8.76
C TYR A 67 -8.15 -2.65 9.51
N ALA A 68 -7.10 -3.43 9.79
CA ALA A 68 -7.24 -4.76 10.39
C ALA A 68 -7.31 -4.73 11.92
N LYS A 69 -6.66 -3.75 12.57
CA LYS A 69 -6.59 -3.62 14.04
C LYS A 69 -7.29 -2.36 14.51
N LYS A 70 -6.51 -1.34 14.88
CA LYS A 70 -6.99 -0.08 15.44
C LYS A 70 -6.44 1.06 14.59
N ASN A 71 -7.34 1.95 14.17
CA ASN A 71 -6.97 3.15 13.44
C ASN A 71 -6.12 4.09 14.32
N ARG A 72 -4.84 4.25 13.99
CA ARG A 72 -3.89 5.14 14.66
C ARG A 72 -4.07 6.61 14.26
N TRP A 73 -4.77 6.87 13.15
CA TRP A 73 -4.87 8.17 12.51
C TRP A 73 -6.20 8.89 12.78
N GLY A 74 -7.14 8.23 13.46
CA GLY A 74 -8.45 8.78 13.76
C GLY A 74 -9.17 9.23 12.49
N GLU A 75 -9.74 10.43 12.50
CA GLU A 75 -10.53 11.00 11.41
C GLU A 75 -9.73 11.25 10.12
N LEU A 76 -8.39 11.29 10.19
CA LEU A 76 -7.55 11.42 8.99
C LEU A 76 -7.62 10.19 8.08
N LEU A 77 -7.98 9.04 8.65
CA LEU A 77 -8.17 7.80 7.90
C LEU A 77 -9.63 7.36 8.01
N VAL A 78 -10.32 7.33 6.87
CA VAL A 78 -11.72 6.92 6.75
C VAL A 78 -11.78 5.59 5.99
N PRO A 79 -11.69 4.43 6.68
CA PRO A 79 -11.63 3.12 6.03
C PRO A 79 -13.01 2.56 5.67
N ASP A 80 -14.09 3.23 6.05
CA ASP A 80 -15.46 2.72 6.04
C ASP A 80 -15.94 2.30 4.65
N ILE A 81 -15.51 2.99 3.59
CA ILE A 81 -15.85 2.62 2.20
C ILE A 81 -15.39 1.20 1.85
N VAL A 82 -14.33 0.71 2.50
CA VAL A 82 -13.82 -0.66 2.36
C VAL A 82 -14.38 -1.54 3.47
N LEU A 83 -14.27 -1.13 4.74
CA LEU A 83 -14.60 -1.99 5.88
C LEU A 83 -16.09 -2.33 5.99
N ASN A 84 -16.99 -1.44 5.55
CA ASN A 84 -18.44 -1.72 5.56
C ASN A 84 -18.86 -2.81 4.56
N GLN A 85 -17.96 -3.23 3.66
CA GLN A 85 -18.19 -4.35 2.74
C GLN A 85 -17.88 -5.72 3.39
N PHE A 86 -17.41 -5.72 4.64
CA PHE A 86 -17.02 -6.90 5.40
C PHE A 86 -17.85 -7.00 6.69
N SER A 87 -18.07 -8.22 7.16
CA SER A 87 -18.81 -8.44 8.41
C SER A 87 -17.98 -8.09 9.65
N THR A 88 -16.66 -8.27 9.55
CA THR A 88 -15.71 -8.00 10.64
C THR A 88 -14.37 -7.51 10.08
N THR A 89 -13.58 -6.83 10.92
CA THR A 89 -12.19 -6.49 10.57
C THR A 89 -11.33 -7.72 10.31
N GLN A 90 -11.61 -8.84 10.98
CA GLN A 90 -10.95 -10.12 10.72
C GLN A 90 -11.25 -10.62 9.31
N SER A 91 -12.51 -10.55 8.84
CA SER A 91 -12.84 -10.96 7.47
C SER A 91 -12.18 -10.09 6.40
N TYR A 92 -11.94 -8.81 6.70
CA TYR A 92 -11.12 -7.95 5.84
C TYR A 92 -9.66 -8.41 5.81
N GLN A 93 -9.08 -8.70 6.98
CA GLN A 93 -7.72 -9.21 7.10
C GLN A 93 -7.55 -10.51 6.31
N ASP A 94 -8.46 -11.47 6.49
CA ASP A 94 -8.47 -12.76 5.79
C ASP A 94 -8.55 -12.55 4.26
N PHE A 95 -9.39 -11.61 3.80
CA PHE A 95 -9.46 -11.23 2.39
C PHE A 95 -8.12 -10.72 1.84
N VAL A 96 -7.44 -9.83 2.58
CA VAL A 96 -6.11 -9.31 2.17
C VAL A 96 -5.09 -10.45 2.15
N GLU A 97 -5.05 -11.30 3.17
CA GLU A 97 -4.08 -12.40 3.27
C GLU A 97 -4.26 -13.46 2.18
N THR A 98 -5.51 -13.80 1.86
CA THR A 98 -5.85 -14.82 0.86
C THR A 98 -5.88 -14.32 -0.58
N SER A 99 -5.89 -13.00 -0.79
CA SER A 99 -5.92 -12.35 -2.12
C SER A 99 -4.82 -12.85 -3.07
N THR A 100 -5.10 -12.80 -4.37
CA THR A 100 -4.13 -13.10 -5.43
C THR A 100 -3.20 -11.92 -5.74
N ALA A 101 -3.49 -10.72 -5.24
CA ALA A 101 -2.66 -9.54 -5.46
C ALA A 101 -1.21 -9.80 -5.03
N LYS A 102 -0.22 -9.40 -5.84
CA LYS A 102 1.22 -9.59 -5.52
C LYS A 102 1.65 -11.06 -5.26
N ARG A 103 0.83 -12.07 -5.57
CA ARG A 103 1.16 -13.51 -5.31
C ARG A 103 2.32 -14.01 -6.18
N GLN A 104 2.53 -13.41 -7.35
CA GLN A 104 3.57 -13.74 -8.34
C GLN A 104 4.98 -13.19 -8.02
N TYR A 105 5.20 -12.55 -6.87
CA TYR A 105 6.58 -12.25 -6.41
C TYR A 105 7.39 -13.52 -6.05
N LYS A 106 6.78 -14.71 -6.15
CA LYS A 106 7.45 -15.99 -5.93
C LYS A 106 8.47 -16.36 -7.01
N ASP A 107 8.38 -15.83 -8.23
CA ASP A 107 9.15 -16.38 -9.36
C ASP A 107 10.16 -15.40 -9.99
N ASN A 108 10.20 -14.13 -9.59
CA ASN A 108 11.05 -13.10 -10.21
C ASN A 108 12.11 -12.50 -9.28
N ALA A 109 12.22 -12.96 -8.03
CA ALA A 109 13.30 -12.50 -7.15
C ALA A 109 14.68 -13.08 -7.54
N ASP A 110 14.70 -14.18 -8.30
CA ASP A 110 15.92 -14.83 -8.79
C ASP A 110 16.37 -14.33 -10.17
N LEU A 111 15.63 -13.40 -10.79
CA LEU A 111 15.88 -12.89 -12.16
C LEU A 111 16.57 -11.51 -12.20
N TYR A 112 16.87 -10.91 -11.04
CA TYR A 112 17.53 -9.60 -10.94
C TYR A 112 18.89 -9.67 -10.23
N ILE A 113 19.46 -10.89 -10.12
CA ILE A 113 20.84 -11.11 -9.67
C ILE A 113 21.64 -11.73 -10.82
N GLU A 114 21.79 -10.98 -11.92
CA GLU A 114 22.90 -11.11 -12.88
C GLU A 114 23.35 -9.70 -13.29
#